data_AF-A0A249PBV7-F1
#
_entry.id   AF-A0A249PBV7-F1
#
_cell.length_a   1.000
_cell.length_b   1.000
_cell.length_c   1.000
_cell.angle_alpha   90.00
_cell.angle_beta   90.00
_cell.angle_gamma   90.00
#
_symmetry.space_group_name_H-M   'P 1'
#
loop_
_entity.id
_entity.type
_entity.pdbx_description
1 polymer ?
#
loop_
_entity_poly.entity_id
_entity_poly.type
_entity_poly.pdbx_seq_one_letter_code
_entity_poly.pdbx_strand_id
1 'polypeptide(L)'
;MVLLREDGIIETASAIGLAIATLGAGVASAVRGPRLPFLLAGLIGLVELMDETSFGARIFGFQPPPLFGGGELDGFHDLMILAYRLLGDLSPGLGWLWVGLIFAASAGIILIALRQIRKVAEGGGSWLAEHALVFLHVGFVGLAQAIDVATSSKALSAVEEVLEFDAALLLLFYLVQQASRQHSWGNDIEVHESVRP
;
A
#
# COMPACT_ATOMS: atom_id res chain seq x y z
N MET A 1 5.29 8.41 -22.70
CA MET A 1 5.99 7.18 -22.28
C MET A 1 5.68 6.09 -23.30
N VAL A 2 6.64 5.23 -23.62
CA VAL A 2 6.41 4.07 -24.50
C VAL A 2 5.55 3.08 -23.72
N LEU A 3 4.25 3.12 -23.98
CA LEU A 3 3.38 1.94 -23.96
C LEU A 3 4.00 0.93 -24.93
N LEU A 4 4.58 -0.16 -24.42
CA LEU A 4 4.70 -1.47 -25.08
C LEU A 4 5.56 -2.43 -24.21
N ARG A 5 4.84 -3.35 -23.54
CA ARG A 5 5.14 -4.80 -23.62
C ARG A 5 6.16 -5.39 -22.64
N GLU A 6 6.38 -4.72 -21.53
CA GLU A 6 6.92 -5.29 -20.28
C GLU A 6 5.99 -4.88 -19.12
N ASP A 7 4.66 -5.01 -19.27
CA ASP A 7 3.78 -5.05 -18.09
C ASP A 7 4.29 -6.24 -17.27
N GLY A 8 4.99 -5.95 -16.18
CA GLY A 8 5.72 -6.94 -15.40
C GLY A 8 4.75 -7.97 -14.87
N ILE A 9 5.16 -9.25 -14.83
CA ILE A 9 4.42 -10.28 -14.08
C ILE A 9 4.16 -9.81 -12.64
N ILE A 10 5.07 -9.00 -12.11
CA ILE A 10 5.02 -8.39 -10.78
C ILE A 10 3.89 -7.34 -10.71
N GLU A 11 3.85 -6.36 -11.61
CA GLU A 11 2.79 -5.35 -11.73
C GLU A 11 1.38 -5.99 -11.79
N THR A 12 1.21 -6.98 -12.67
CA THR A 12 -0.06 -7.73 -12.77
C THR A 12 -0.37 -8.48 -11.47
N ALA A 13 0.63 -9.05 -10.80
CA ALA A 13 0.44 -9.74 -9.54
C ALA A 13 0.08 -8.77 -8.40
N SER A 14 0.65 -7.56 -8.38
CA SER A 14 0.29 -6.46 -7.47
C SER A 14 -1.18 -6.10 -7.66
N ALA A 15 -1.61 -5.82 -8.90
CA ALA A 15 -3.00 -5.51 -9.23
C ALA A 15 -3.97 -6.60 -8.75
N ILE A 16 -3.66 -7.87 -9.02
CA ILE A 16 -4.47 -9.01 -8.58
C ILE A 16 -4.50 -9.07 -7.05
N GLY A 17 -3.36 -8.91 -6.38
CA GLY A 17 -3.26 -8.90 -4.93
C GLY A 17 -4.12 -7.81 -4.29
N LEU A 18 -4.06 -6.58 -4.83
CA LEU A 18 -4.84 -5.43 -4.40
C LEU A 18 -6.34 -5.62 -4.64
N ALA A 19 -6.72 -6.23 -5.77
CA ALA A 19 -8.11 -6.60 -6.04
C ALA A 19 -8.63 -7.63 -5.02
N ILE A 20 -7.84 -8.66 -4.71
CA ILE A 20 -8.18 -9.65 -3.68
C ILE A 20 -8.29 -8.99 -2.30
N ALA A 21 -7.37 -8.09 -1.95
CA ALA A 21 -7.41 -7.38 -0.67
C ALA A 21 -8.67 -6.51 -0.55
N THR A 22 -8.98 -5.77 -1.60
CA THR A 22 -10.15 -4.87 -1.67
C THR A 22 -11.46 -5.64 -1.56
N LEU A 23 -11.64 -6.65 -2.42
CA LEU A 23 -12.85 -7.48 -2.41
C LEU A 23 -12.96 -8.30 -1.13
N GLY A 24 -11.84 -8.86 -0.66
CA GLY A 24 -11.78 -9.62 0.59
C GLY A 24 -12.16 -8.77 1.79
N ALA A 25 -11.71 -7.52 1.86
CA ALA A 25 -12.09 -6.56 2.88
C ALA A 25 -13.58 -6.21 2.83
N GLY A 26 -14.14 -6.05 1.64
CA GLY A 26 -15.58 -5.85 1.42
C GLY A 26 -16.40 -7.04 1.91
N VAL A 27 -16.02 -8.26 1.52
CA VAL A 27 -16.67 -9.51 1.98
C VAL A 27 -16.53 -9.68 3.49
N ALA A 28 -15.35 -9.44 4.06
CA ALA A 28 -15.13 -9.51 5.49
C ALA A 28 -16.01 -8.51 6.25
N SER A 29 -16.14 -7.28 5.75
CA SER A 29 -17.02 -6.26 6.32
C SER A 29 -18.50 -6.63 6.23
N ALA A 30 -18.93 -7.24 5.12
CA ALA A 30 -20.31 -7.68 4.93
C ALA A 30 -20.68 -8.87 5.81
N VAL A 31 -19.79 -9.85 5.96
CA VAL A 31 -20.03 -11.08 6.73
C VAL A 31 -19.81 -10.88 8.23
N ARG A 32 -18.83 -10.05 8.61
CA ARG A 32 -18.37 -9.92 10.00
C ARG A 32 -18.62 -8.54 10.62
N GLY A 33 -19.29 -7.65 9.89
CA GLY A 33 -19.58 -6.28 10.27
C GLY A 33 -18.49 -5.28 9.88
N PRO A 34 -18.84 -3.99 9.65
CA PRO A 34 -17.89 -2.96 9.27
C PRO A 34 -16.95 -2.66 10.44
N ARG A 35 -15.65 -2.88 10.24
CA ARG A 35 -14.62 -2.62 11.23
C ARG A 35 -13.49 -1.82 10.62
N LEU A 36 -12.88 -0.95 11.43
CA LEU A 36 -11.84 -0.06 10.97
C LEU A 36 -10.70 -0.79 10.21
N PRO A 37 -10.16 -1.93 10.68
CA PRO A 37 -9.14 -2.67 9.92
C PRO A 37 -9.58 -3.11 8.52
N PHE A 38 -10.81 -3.59 8.38
CA PHE A 38 -11.34 -4.03 7.08
C PHE A 38 -11.61 -2.84 6.17
N LEU A 39 -12.19 -1.76 6.70
CA LEU A 39 -12.42 -0.53 5.94
C LEU A 39 -11.09 0.09 5.48
N LEU A 40 -10.07 0.15 6.36
CA LEU A 40 -8.74 0.64 6.00
C LEU A 40 -8.10 -0.23 4.92
N ALA A 41 -8.08 -1.55 5.10
CA ALA A 41 -7.50 -2.45 4.10
C ALA A 41 -8.21 -2.35 2.75
N GLY A 42 -9.54 -2.24 2.75
CA GLY A 42 -10.33 -2.11 1.53
C GLY A 42 -10.13 -0.77 0.83
N LEU A 43 -10.06 0.34 1.57
CA LEU A 43 -9.83 1.66 0.99
C LEU A 43 -8.41 1.81 0.44
N ILE A 44 -7.40 1.35 1.19
CA ILE A 44 -6.00 1.34 0.75
C ILE A 44 -5.86 0.48 -0.50
N GLY A 45 -6.37 -0.76 -0.46
CA GLY A 45 -6.31 -1.67 -1.59
C GLY A 45 -7.03 -1.12 -2.83
N LEU A 46 -8.14 -0.41 -2.65
CA LEU A 46 -8.87 0.21 -3.76
C LEU A 46 -8.07 1.35 -4.38
N VAL A 47 -7.49 2.23 -3.54
CA VAL A 47 -6.69 3.37 -4.00
C VAL A 47 -5.50 2.87 -4.82
N GLU A 48 -4.76 1.89 -4.32
CA GLU A 48 -3.61 1.33 -5.03
C GLU A 48 -4.01 0.48 -6.24
N LEU A 49 -5.14 -0.22 -6.20
CA LEU A 49 -5.65 -0.89 -7.39
C LEU A 49 -5.98 0.12 -8.49
N MET A 50 -6.55 1.27 -8.12
CA MET A 50 -6.80 2.35 -9.07
C MET A 50 -5.49 2.94 -9.59
N ASP A 51 -4.47 3.09 -8.76
CA ASP A 51 -3.13 3.51 -9.15
C ASP A 51 -2.55 2.57 -10.22
N GLU A 52 -2.52 1.27 -9.92
CA GLU A 52 -1.97 0.21 -10.76
C GLU A 52 -2.72 0.02 -12.10
N THR A 53 -4.04 0.24 -12.09
CA THR A 53 -4.88 0.06 -13.29
C THR A 53 -5.06 1.32 -14.11
N SER A 54 -4.26 2.35 -13.83
CA SER A 54 -4.30 3.65 -14.47
C SER A 54 -5.66 4.36 -14.31
N PHE A 55 -6.24 4.35 -13.12
CA PHE A 55 -7.64 4.70 -12.83
C PHE A 55 -8.68 3.94 -13.66
N GLY A 56 -8.34 2.74 -14.12
CA GLY A 56 -9.16 1.95 -15.03
C GLY A 56 -9.01 2.35 -16.51
N ALA A 57 -8.10 3.26 -16.88
CA ALA A 57 -7.82 3.59 -18.28
C ALA A 57 -7.40 2.33 -19.07
N ARG A 58 -6.62 1.44 -18.44
CA ARG A 58 -6.23 0.15 -19.02
C ARG A 58 -7.41 -0.79 -19.26
N ILE A 59 -8.45 -0.70 -18.43
CA ILE A 59 -9.63 -1.58 -18.47
C ILE A 59 -10.69 -1.04 -19.43
N PHE A 60 -10.95 0.27 -19.38
CA PHE A 60 -12.05 0.92 -20.10
C PHE A 60 -11.60 1.68 -21.36
N GLY A 61 -10.30 1.79 -21.61
CA GLY A 61 -9.73 2.35 -22.83
C GLY A 61 -9.91 3.86 -23.00
N PHE A 62 -10.06 4.60 -21.89
CA PHE A 62 -10.06 6.07 -21.95
C PHE A 62 -8.63 6.62 -21.90
N GLN A 63 -8.43 7.84 -22.41
CA GLN A 63 -7.13 8.53 -22.35
C GLN A 63 -7.00 9.28 -21.02
N PRO A 64 -5.95 9.02 -20.21
CA PRO A 64 -5.71 9.79 -19.00
C PRO A 64 -5.37 11.25 -19.31
N PRO A 65 -5.70 12.19 -18.42
CA PRO A 65 -5.44 13.61 -18.66
C PRO A 65 -3.93 13.92 -18.64
N PRO A 66 -3.45 14.91 -19.41
CA PRO A 66 -2.01 15.21 -19.48
C PRO A 66 -1.47 15.79 -18.17
N LEU A 67 -0.25 15.40 -17.80
CA LEU A 67 0.45 15.87 -16.59
C LEU A 67 1.34 17.09 -16.87
N PHE A 68 1.43 18.03 -15.93
CA PHE A 68 2.34 19.17 -16.03
C PHE A 68 3.81 18.73 -16.09
N GLY A 69 4.56 19.27 -17.05
CA GLY A 69 5.93 18.83 -17.35
C GLY A 69 6.01 17.59 -18.25
N GLY A 70 4.87 17.11 -18.79
CA GLY A 70 4.78 15.98 -19.71
C GLY A 70 4.36 14.66 -19.03
N GLY A 71 3.90 13.69 -19.83
CA GLY A 71 3.28 12.47 -19.32
C GLY A 71 1.77 12.59 -19.19
N GLU A 72 1.14 11.54 -18.64
CA GLU A 72 -0.29 11.43 -18.40
C GLU A 72 -0.49 11.21 -16.89
N LEU A 73 -1.60 11.68 -16.32
CA LEU A 73 -2.01 11.39 -14.95
C LEU A 73 -2.75 10.07 -14.99
N ASP A 74 -2.01 8.97 -14.88
CA ASP A 74 -2.56 7.63 -14.89
C ASP A 74 -2.54 7.02 -13.48
N GLY A 75 -1.74 7.51 -12.54
CA GLY A 75 -1.72 7.04 -11.16
C GLY A 75 -1.85 8.12 -10.08
N PHE A 76 -2.02 7.69 -8.83
CA PHE A 76 -1.75 8.51 -7.65
C PHE A 76 -0.25 8.79 -7.49
N HIS A 77 0.63 7.88 -7.92
CA HIS A 77 2.07 8.09 -7.90
C HIS A 77 2.51 9.32 -8.73
N ASP A 78 1.81 9.60 -9.83
CA ASP A 78 2.02 10.82 -10.63
C ASP A 78 1.81 12.12 -9.85
N LEU A 79 1.00 12.12 -8.80
CA LEU A 79 0.84 13.29 -7.93
C LEU A 79 2.14 13.59 -7.17
N MET A 80 2.93 12.55 -6.83
CA MET A 80 4.24 12.71 -6.20
C MET A 80 5.27 13.27 -7.19
N ILE A 81 5.26 12.79 -8.43
CA ILE A 81 6.06 13.33 -9.53
C ILE A 81 5.69 14.81 -9.79
N LEU A 82 4.39 15.13 -9.81
CA LEU A 82 3.90 16.48 -9.98
C LEU A 82 4.38 17.40 -8.86
N ALA A 83 4.29 16.96 -7.60
CA ALA A 83 4.80 17.71 -6.46
C ALA A 83 6.32 17.95 -6.58
N TYR A 84 7.09 16.94 -6.97
CA TYR A 84 8.52 17.07 -7.23
C TYR A 84 8.83 18.12 -8.29
N ARG A 85 8.11 18.11 -9.43
CA ARG A 85 8.30 19.07 -10.53
C ARG A 85 7.95 20.50 -10.09
N LEU A 86 6.80 20.68 -9.45
CA LEU A 86 6.37 22.00 -8.97
C LEU A 86 7.35 22.59 -7.94
N LEU A 87 7.88 21.76 -7.04
CA LEU A 87 8.90 22.20 -6.09
C LEU A 87 10.25 22.45 -6.76
N GLY A 88 10.62 21.64 -7.75
CA GLY A 88 11.83 21.80 -8.55
C GLY A 88 11.86 23.10 -9.35
N ASP A 89 10.70 23.51 -9.90
CA ASP A 89 10.53 24.79 -10.61
C ASP A 89 10.73 26.00 -9.69
N LEU A 90 10.38 25.89 -8.41
CA LEU A 90 10.67 26.92 -7.40
C LEU A 90 12.15 26.91 -7.00
N SER A 91 12.71 25.72 -6.77
CA SER A 91 14.13 25.51 -6.51
C SER A 91 14.48 24.04 -6.68
N PRO A 92 15.54 23.68 -7.44
CA PRO A 92 15.98 22.30 -7.56
C PRO A 92 16.22 21.59 -6.22
N GLY A 93 16.66 22.33 -5.20
CA GLY A 93 16.87 21.80 -3.86
C GLY A 93 15.58 21.38 -3.14
N LEU A 94 14.44 22.04 -3.42
CA LEU A 94 13.16 21.71 -2.81
C LEU A 94 12.59 20.40 -3.36
N GLY A 95 12.75 20.13 -4.67
CA GLY A 95 12.38 18.85 -5.26
C GLY A 95 13.13 17.67 -4.62
N TRP A 96 14.46 17.79 -4.50
CA TRP A 96 15.25 16.74 -3.83
C TRP A 96 14.99 16.64 -2.32
N LEU A 97 14.70 17.76 -1.65
CA LEU A 97 14.28 17.75 -0.25
C LEU A 97 12.97 16.97 -0.08
N TRP A 98 12.00 17.15 -0.98
CA TRP A 98 10.73 16.41 -0.98
C TRP A 98 10.95 14.90 -1.09
N VAL A 99 11.75 14.46 -2.06
CA VAL A 99 12.11 13.04 -2.23
C VAL A 99 12.84 12.50 -0.99
N GLY A 100 13.79 13.27 -0.46
CA GLY A 100 14.53 12.90 0.76
C GLY A 100 13.63 12.78 1.99
N LEU A 101 12.60 13.62 2.12
CA LEU A 101 11.63 13.55 3.21
C LEU A 101 10.74 12.31 3.09
N ILE A 102 10.24 11.99 1.89
CA ILE A 102 9.50 10.75 1.65
C ILE A 102 10.38 9.55 2.01
N PHE A 103 11.59 9.49 1.48
CA PHE A 103 12.52 8.39 1.77
C PHE A 103 12.78 8.22 3.27
N ALA A 104 13.07 9.32 3.98
CA ALA A 104 13.36 9.29 5.41
C ALA A 104 12.12 8.87 6.24
N ALA A 105 10.94 9.36 5.88
CA ALA A 105 9.69 8.99 6.53
C ALA A 105 9.38 7.50 6.32
N SER A 106 9.46 7.02 5.08
CA SER A 106 9.26 5.62 4.70
C SER A 106 10.22 4.69 5.45
N ALA A 107 11.51 4.99 5.44
CA ALA A 107 12.51 4.22 6.19
C ALA A 107 12.23 4.23 7.71
N GLY A 108 11.84 5.38 8.27
CA GLY A 108 11.47 5.51 9.67
C GLY A 108 10.26 4.64 10.03
N ILE A 109 9.22 4.66 9.20
CA ILE A 109 8.01 3.84 9.37
C ILE A 109 8.36 2.35 9.31
N ILE A 110 9.16 1.92 8.32
CA ILE A 110 9.60 0.52 8.20
C ILE A 110 10.34 0.09 9.46
N LEU A 111 11.31 0.88 9.94
CA LEU A 111 12.08 0.57 11.15
C LEU A 111 11.17 0.46 12.38
N ILE A 112 10.18 1.33 12.53
CA ILE A 112 9.19 1.27 13.61
C ILE A 112 8.37 -0.02 13.49
N ALA A 113 7.86 -0.34 12.30
CA ALA A 113 7.05 -1.53 12.08
C ALA A 113 7.81 -2.83 12.35
N LEU A 114 9.07 -2.94 11.89
CA LEU A 114 9.95 -4.07 12.18
C LEU A 114 10.22 -4.22 13.68
N ARG A 115 10.41 -3.11 14.41
CA ARG A 115 10.55 -3.14 15.87
C ARG A 115 9.28 -3.66 16.54
N GLN A 116 8.09 -3.30 16.06
CA GLN A 116 6.84 -3.82 16.59
C GLN A 116 6.65 -5.32 16.30
N ILE A 117 7.00 -5.78 15.10
CA ILE A 117 6.96 -7.22 14.75
C ILE A 117 7.89 -8.02 15.66
N ARG A 118 9.11 -7.53 15.88
CA ARG A 118 10.06 -8.14 16.81
C ARG A 118 9.50 -8.20 18.24
N LYS A 119 8.87 -7.12 18.71
CA LYS A 119 8.24 -7.08 20.04
C LYS A 119 7.15 -8.15 20.19
N VAL A 120 6.36 -8.41 19.14
CA VAL A 120 5.37 -9.51 19.13
C VAL A 120 6.05 -10.87 19.23
N ALA A 121 7.12 -11.09 18.47
CA ALA A 121 7.88 -12.35 18.53
C ALA A 121 8.50 -12.59 19.92
N GLU A 122 8.83 -11.53 20.65
CA GLU A 122 9.34 -11.57 22.02
C GLU A 122 8.21 -11.70 23.08
N GLY A 123 6.96 -11.89 22.67
CA GLY A 123 5.81 -12.08 23.55
C GLY A 123 5.15 -10.79 24.06
N GLY A 124 5.53 -9.63 23.54
CA GLY A 124 4.91 -8.35 23.86
C GLY A 124 3.71 -8.02 22.96
N GLY A 125 2.64 -7.48 23.54
CA GLY A 125 1.47 -6.97 22.80
C GLY A 125 1.39 -5.44 22.84
N SER A 126 1.03 -4.81 21.72
CA SER A 126 0.57 -3.42 21.70
C SER A 126 -0.33 -3.16 20.48
N TRP A 127 -1.18 -2.13 20.56
CA TRP A 127 -2.03 -1.73 19.44
C TRP A 127 -1.24 -1.44 18.15
N LEU A 128 -0.05 -0.81 18.27
CA LEU A 128 0.83 -0.56 17.12
C LEU A 128 1.34 -1.85 16.49
N ALA A 129 1.62 -2.86 17.31
CA ALA A 129 2.03 -4.19 16.85
C ALA A 129 0.92 -4.93 16.09
N GLU A 130 -0.36 -4.65 16.41
CA GLU A 130 -1.48 -5.21 15.66
C GLU A 130 -1.61 -4.63 14.25
N HIS A 131 -1.04 -3.45 14.01
CA HIS A 131 -1.11 -2.70 12.75
C HIS A 131 0.25 -2.62 12.04
N ALA A 132 1.26 -3.36 12.51
CA ALA A 132 2.62 -3.30 11.98
C ALA A 132 2.70 -3.64 10.49
N LEU A 133 1.84 -4.53 9.98
CA LEU A 133 1.80 -4.88 8.56
C LEU A 133 1.31 -3.71 7.68
N VAL A 134 0.33 -2.94 8.14
CA VAL A 134 -0.10 -1.71 7.44
C VAL A 134 1.00 -0.67 7.45
N PHE A 135 1.73 -0.52 8.57
CA PHE A 135 2.86 0.40 8.60
C PHE A 135 3.98 -0.03 7.64
N LEU A 136 4.32 -1.32 7.59
CA LEU A 136 5.28 -1.81 6.58
C LEU A 136 4.81 -1.51 5.17
N HIS A 137 3.54 -1.77 4.88
CA HIS A 137 2.94 -1.50 3.58
C HIS A 137 3.08 -0.02 3.19
N VAL A 138 2.68 0.92 4.07
CA VAL A 138 2.84 2.38 3.83
C VAL A 138 4.31 2.74 3.61
N GLY A 139 5.21 2.13 4.37
CA GLY A 139 6.64 2.36 4.22
C GLY A 139 7.21 1.84 2.90
N PHE A 140 6.71 0.71 2.39
CA PHE A 140 7.16 0.12 1.13
C PHE A 140 6.65 0.91 -0.07
N VAL A 141 5.37 1.27 -0.08
CA VAL A 141 4.81 2.19 -1.09
C VAL A 141 5.60 3.48 -1.09
N GLY A 142 5.75 4.15 0.06
CA GLY A 142 6.49 5.39 0.11
C GLY A 142 7.97 5.26 -0.32
N LEU A 143 8.60 4.10 -0.15
CA LEU A 143 9.95 3.86 -0.65
C LEU A 143 9.98 3.66 -2.17
N ALA A 144 9.04 2.89 -2.73
CA ALA A 144 8.85 2.74 -4.16
C ALA A 144 8.69 4.10 -4.85
N GLN A 145 7.81 4.94 -4.29
CA GLN A 145 7.55 6.30 -4.77
C GLN A 145 8.78 7.21 -4.73
N ALA A 146 9.61 7.10 -3.69
CA ALA A 146 10.87 7.85 -3.63
C ALA A 146 11.89 7.37 -4.67
N ILE A 147 11.88 6.08 -5.01
CA ILE A 147 12.74 5.50 -6.03
C ILE A 147 12.29 5.96 -7.42
N ASP A 148 11.01 5.83 -7.73
CA ASP A 148 10.40 6.23 -9.01
C ASP A 148 10.78 7.68 -9.37
N VAL A 149 10.57 8.62 -8.44
CA VAL A 149 10.90 10.03 -8.67
C VAL A 149 12.41 10.26 -8.84
N ALA A 150 13.27 9.49 -8.16
CA ALA A 150 14.70 9.76 -8.10
C ALA A 150 15.48 9.24 -9.31
N THR A 151 14.93 8.31 -10.10
CA THR A 151 15.72 7.59 -11.12
C THR A 151 14.87 7.07 -12.28
N SER A 152 15.49 6.92 -13.44
CA SER A 152 14.89 6.23 -14.59
C SER A 152 15.65 4.94 -14.94
N SER A 153 16.40 4.40 -13.98
CA SER A 153 17.18 3.18 -14.16
C SER A 153 16.28 1.96 -14.14
N LYS A 154 16.39 1.09 -15.16
CA LYS A 154 15.66 -0.19 -15.24
C LYS A 154 15.79 -1.05 -13.98
N ALA A 155 16.99 -1.07 -13.38
CA ALA A 155 17.23 -1.88 -12.18
C ALA A 155 16.49 -1.33 -10.95
N LEU A 156 16.29 -0.02 -10.87
CA LEU A 156 15.58 0.61 -9.76
C LEU A 156 14.07 0.57 -9.97
N SER A 157 13.59 0.65 -11.22
CA SER A 157 12.20 0.37 -11.59
C SER A 157 11.80 -1.07 -11.22
N ALA A 158 12.67 -2.06 -11.44
CA ALA A 158 12.39 -3.43 -10.96
C ALA A 158 12.33 -3.54 -9.41
N VAL A 159 13.06 -2.69 -8.68
CA VAL A 159 13.01 -2.65 -7.21
C VAL A 159 11.72 -2.00 -6.72
N GLU A 160 11.30 -0.92 -7.38
CA GLU A 160 10.01 -0.27 -7.17
C GLU A 160 8.86 -1.26 -7.34
N GLU A 161 8.77 -1.96 -8.48
CA GLU A 161 7.73 -2.97 -8.73
C GLU A 161 7.69 -4.05 -7.63
N VAL A 162 8.86 -4.53 -7.17
CA VAL A 162 8.95 -5.52 -6.09
C VAL A 162 8.46 -4.96 -4.76
N LEU A 163 8.79 -3.71 -4.44
CA LEU A 163 8.33 -3.06 -3.22
C LEU A 163 6.81 -2.87 -3.19
N GLU A 164 6.22 -2.50 -4.33
CA GLU A 164 4.76 -2.36 -4.48
C GLU A 164 4.06 -3.72 -4.40
N PHE A 165 4.63 -4.75 -5.00
CA PHE A 165 4.12 -6.11 -4.86
C PHE A 165 4.19 -6.60 -3.41
N ASP A 166 5.31 -6.39 -2.72
CA ASP A 166 5.45 -6.73 -1.31
C ASP A 166 4.45 -5.94 -0.45
N ALA A 167 4.18 -4.67 -0.78
CA ALA A 167 3.16 -3.87 -0.13
C ALA A 167 1.76 -4.48 -0.31
N ALA A 168 1.40 -4.92 -1.53
CA ALA A 168 0.14 -5.61 -1.80
C ALA A 168 0.00 -6.91 -0.97
N LEU A 169 1.07 -7.70 -0.87
CA LEU A 169 1.10 -8.91 -0.03
C LEU A 169 0.92 -8.59 1.46
N LEU A 170 1.59 -7.55 1.96
CA LEU A 170 1.47 -7.12 3.35
C LEU A 170 0.04 -6.73 3.70
N LEU A 171 -0.68 -6.08 2.77
CA LEU A 171 -2.08 -5.71 2.94
C LEU A 171 -2.99 -6.95 3.00
N LEU A 172 -2.73 -7.96 2.17
CA LEU A 172 -3.43 -9.25 2.23
C LEU A 172 -3.20 -9.97 3.56
N PHE A 173 -1.94 -10.05 4.01
CA PHE A 173 -1.61 -10.65 5.31
C PHE A 173 -2.25 -9.90 6.47
N TYR A 174 -2.29 -8.56 6.40
CA TYR A 174 -2.98 -7.75 7.38
C TYR A 174 -4.48 -8.10 7.45
N LEU A 175 -5.15 -8.19 6.30
CA LEU A 175 -6.57 -8.57 6.24
C LEU A 175 -6.82 -9.95 6.88
N VAL A 176 -5.98 -10.95 6.54
CA VAL A 176 -6.08 -12.31 7.09
C VAL A 176 -5.82 -12.31 8.61
N GLN A 177 -4.82 -11.56 9.08
CA GLN A 177 -4.50 -11.42 10.50
C GLN A 177 -5.67 -10.83 11.28
N GLN A 178 -6.34 -9.82 10.73
CA GLN A 178 -7.47 -9.17 11.40
C GLN A 178 -8.72 -10.06 11.39
N ALA A 179 -8.93 -10.83 10.33
CA ALA A 179 -10.00 -11.82 10.25
C ALA A 179 -9.81 -12.98 11.27
N SER A 180 -8.57 -13.48 11.44
CA SER A 180 -8.30 -14.57 12.37
C SER A 180 -8.42 -14.15 13.84
N ARG A 181 -7.98 -12.93 14.18
CA ARG A 181 -8.15 -12.37 15.52
C ARG A 181 -9.61 -12.19 15.91
N GLN A 182 -10.46 -11.78 14.97
CA GLN A 182 -11.90 -11.69 15.22
C GLN A 182 -12.51 -13.04 15.55
N HIS A 183 -12.08 -14.11 14.89
CA HIS A 183 -12.58 -15.45 15.16
C HIS A 183 -12.21 -15.93 16.57
N SER A 184 -10.97 -15.67 17.02
CA SER A 184 -10.55 -15.96 18.40
C SER A 184 -11.42 -15.25 19.44
N TRP A 185 -11.69 -13.95 19.26
CA TRP A 185 -12.53 -13.20 20.20
C TRP A 185 -13.99 -13.68 20.24
N GLY A 186 -14.54 -14.12 19.11
CA GLY A 186 -15.90 -14.66 19.06
C GLY A 186 -16.05 -15.94 19.89
N ASN A 187 -15.08 -16.84 19.80
CA ASN A 187 -15.10 -18.12 20.53
C ASN A 187 -14.95 -17.91 22.05
N ASP A 188 -14.13 -16.94 22.49
CA ASP A 188 -13.94 -16.67 23.92
C ASP A 188 -15.21 -16.14 24.61
N ILE A 189 -16.05 -15.38 23.88
CA ILE A 189 -17.32 -14.84 24.40
C ILE A 189 -18.36 -15.96 24.55
N GLU A 190 -18.51 -16.84 23.56
CA GLU A 190 -19.46 -17.98 23.64
C GLU A 190 -19.11 -18.96 24.76
N VAL A 191 -17.81 -19.21 24.99
CA VAL A 191 -17.34 -20.03 26.13
C VAL A 191 -17.69 -19.36 27.46
N HIS A 192 -17.58 -18.04 27.58
CA HIS A 192 -17.92 -17.34 28.80
C HIS A 192 -19.43 -17.21 29.07
N GLU A 193 -20.28 -17.21 28.04
CA GLU A 193 -21.74 -17.20 28.21
C GLU A 193 -22.32 -18.58 28.56
N SER A 194 -21.75 -19.66 28.02
CA SER A 194 -22.19 -21.04 28.34
C SER A 194 -21.85 -21.51 29.77
N VAL A 195 -21.01 -20.75 30.49
CA VAL A 195 -20.57 -21.05 31.86
C VAL A 195 -21.29 -20.20 32.92
N ARG A 196 -22.20 -19.30 32.53
CA ARG A 196 -23.04 -18.56 33.49
C ARG A 196 -24.33 -19.34 33.78
N PRO A 197 -24.54 -19.84 35.02
CA PRO A 197 -25.74 -20.59 35.41
C PRO A 197 -26.99 -19.71 35.52
#